data_AF-A0A672YZH9-F1
#
_entry.id   AF-A0A672YZH9-F1
#
_cell.length_a   1.000
_cell.length_b   1.000
_cell.length_c   1.000
_cell.angle_alpha   90.00
_cell.angle_beta   90.00
_cell.angle_gamma   90.00
#
_symmetry.space_group_name_H-M   'P 1'
#
loop_
_entity.id
_entity.type
_entity.pdbx_description
1 polymer ?
#
loop_
_entity_poly.entity_id
_entity_poly.type
_entity_poly.pdbx_seq_one_letter_code
_entity_poly.pdbx_strand_id
1 'polypeptide(L)'
;MAKKRQLAIEERQTIITLKNVGLSYREIAKKVKVSVSTVSVTIKRHSETGENADRKRSGRPKATTKSEDKFLRVSRMRDRRLTGQQLQAQLNSGRSKQVSVSTVKRRLVCRRKDSKDKMVNFALKELAESFNGSRKVGSSETEKGEKKVEVVCSKHPEEPKLFCKDENRAVCLVCDFPHKHKHTVVPVEEAVTEMMDELKSDLKSLQEKKKKYKQTQKTYEEIMKHLKNQVLWTESQIRAEFNKLQQFLKEEEESRLAALREEEEQKRRSVIREMKRIEEQMSSVSDSICAVEEELQKASAPFLISCKDTQSRARAQCSVSEPQLISGALIHVDKHLGNLSFRVWDKMRDKVHFSPVILDPNTANRWLHLSDDLTSVRIGDTNQQVPDNPERNARYANVHGSESFTSGKHSWDVEVGDHPGWILGLVKESVDRKGKVLASPECGFWCLKHLSGEYSNGVGQTVTVQTSPQRIRVELDYNRGQVSFYNAEDKTHICTYRDTFTEKLYPYFSVAKTTGVKTTDIKICPTDFSVYD
;
A
#
# COMPACT_ATOMS: atom_id res chain seq x y z
N MET A 1 19.62 -18.23 30.26
CA MET A 1 19.85 -16.80 29.91
C MET A 1 18.57 -16.23 29.34
N ALA A 2 18.00 -15.20 29.98
CA ALA A 2 16.78 -14.55 29.50
C ALA A 2 17.00 -14.03 28.07
N LYS A 3 16.08 -14.35 27.15
CA LYS A 3 16.07 -13.82 25.77
C LYS A 3 15.99 -12.29 25.88
N LYS A 4 17.07 -11.58 25.53
CA LYS A 4 17.04 -10.10 25.46
C LYS A 4 15.92 -9.69 24.51
N ARG A 5 14.97 -8.88 24.99
CA ARG A 5 13.91 -8.28 24.18
C ARG A 5 14.55 -7.55 23.00
N GLN A 6 14.14 -7.90 21.80
CA GLN A 6 14.61 -7.27 20.57
C GLN A 6 13.74 -6.04 20.31
N LEU A 7 14.37 -4.87 20.21
CA LEU A 7 13.68 -3.61 19.89
C LEU A 7 13.05 -3.70 18.50
N ALA A 8 11.79 -3.28 18.37
CA ALA A 8 11.12 -3.07 17.10
C ALA A 8 11.76 -1.93 16.31
N ILE A 9 11.51 -1.87 14.99
CA ILE A 9 12.06 -0.82 14.12
C ILE A 9 11.54 0.56 14.55
N GLU A 10 10.25 0.65 14.89
CA GLU A 10 9.61 1.87 15.39
C GLU A 10 10.26 2.39 16.66
N GLU A 11 10.50 1.53 17.66
CA GLU A 11 11.15 1.92 18.92
C GLU A 11 12.56 2.49 18.69
N ARG A 12 13.29 1.96 17.70
CA ARG A 12 14.61 2.47 17.32
C ARG A 12 14.50 3.83 16.61
N GLN A 13 13.53 3.97 15.72
CA GLN A 13 13.24 5.25 15.07
C GLN A 13 12.91 6.31 16.13
N THR A 14 12.07 5.99 17.11
CA THR A 14 11.74 6.88 18.23
C THR A 14 12.99 7.27 19.03
N ILE A 15 13.90 6.33 19.31
CA ILE A 15 15.17 6.63 20.00
C ILE A 15 16.00 7.65 19.21
N ILE A 16 16.11 7.50 17.88
CA ILE A 16 16.86 8.43 17.02
C ILE A 16 16.17 9.79 16.96
N THR A 17 14.86 9.84 16.74
CA THR A 17 14.10 11.08 16.68
C THR A 17 14.23 11.86 17.99
N LEU A 18 14.06 11.19 19.14
CA LEU A 18 14.21 11.84 20.45
C LEU A 18 15.64 12.35 20.70
N LYS A 19 16.66 11.66 20.15
CA LYS A 19 18.04 12.16 20.22
C LYS A 19 18.25 13.39 19.35
N ASN A 20 17.66 13.44 18.16
CA ASN A 20 17.76 14.59 17.25
C ASN A 20 17.04 15.82 17.81
N VAL A 21 15.99 15.62 18.61
CA VAL A 21 15.29 16.69 19.36
C VAL A 21 16.08 17.15 20.60
N GLY A 22 17.24 16.55 20.90
CA GLY A 22 18.17 17.02 21.93
C GLY A 22 18.02 16.36 23.31
N LEU A 23 17.19 15.33 23.47
CA LEU A 23 17.01 14.66 24.77
C LEU A 23 18.26 13.89 25.22
N SER A 24 18.47 13.79 26.53
CA SER A 24 19.53 12.99 27.13
C SER A 24 19.23 11.48 27.06
N TYR A 25 20.27 10.65 27.10
CA TYR A 25 20.09 9.19 26.99
C TYR A 25 19.24 8.59 28.12
N ARG A 26 19.25 9.21 29.31
CA ARG A 26 18.40 8.78 30.45
C ARG A 26 16.93 9.09 30.22
N GLU A 27 16.61 10.23 29.63
CA GLU A 27 15.22 10.63 29.32
C GLU A 27 14.64 9.76 28.21
N ILE A 28 15.43 9.49 27.17
CA ILE A 28 15.06 8.59 26.06
C ILE A 28 14.79 7.18 26.60
N ALA A 29 15.67 6.67 27.47
CA ALA A 29 15.53 5.35 28.10
C ALA A 29 14.23 5.23 28.91
N LYS A 30 13.87 6.27 29.68
CA LYS A 30 12.59 6.32 30.42
C LYS A 30 11.39 6.35 29.48
N LYS A 31 11.40 7.20 28.44
CA LYS A 31 10.29 7.31 27.48
C LYS A 31 10.03 6.04 26.70
N VAL A 32 11.08 5.37 26.22
CA VAL A 32 10.99 4.14 25.40
C VAL A 32 10.95 2.87 26.27
N LYS A 33 11.07 3.00 27.60
CA LYS A 33 11.09 1.89 28.57
C LYS A 33 12.17 0.84 28.25
N VAL A 34 13.38 1.30 27.94
CA VAL A 34 14.56 0.45 27.68
C VAL A 34 15.77 0.92 28.48
N SER A 35 16.82 0.09 28.55
CA SER A 35 18.03 0.48 29.29
C SER A 35 18.80 1.59 28.57
N VAL A 36 19.52 2.42 29.33
CA VAL A 36 20.39 3.48 28.79
C VAL A 36 21.46 2.92 27.84
N SER A 37 21.99 1.73 28.14
CA SER A 37 22.91 1.01 27.26
C SER A 37 22.29 0.65 25.90
N THR A 38 21.01 0.30 25.89
CA THR A 38 20.27 -0.02 24.66
C THR A 38 20.08 1.23 23.80
N VAL A 39 19.78 2.38 24.42
CA VAL A 39 19.71 3.68 23.75
C VAL A 39 21.05 4.05 23.12
N SER A 40 22.14 3.95 23.90
CA SER A 40 23.49 4.27 23.43
C SER A 40 23.94 3.39 22.25
N VAL A 41 23.72 2.08 22.32
CA VAL A 41 24.07 1.16 21.22
C VAL A 41 23.24 1.44 19.98
N THR A 42 21.95 1.78 20.14
CA THR A 42 21.06 2.08 19.00
C THR A 42 21.48 3.35 18.27
N ILE A 43 21.80 4.42 19.02
CA ILE A 43 22.27 5.70 18.45
C ILE A 43 23.61 5.53 17.76
N LYS A 44 24.58 4.89 18.44
CA LYS A 44 25.93 4.65 17.87
C LYS A 44 25.84 3.83 16.57
N ARG A 45 25.00 2.81 16.55
CA ARG A 45 24.78 2.00 15.36
C ARG A 45 24.18 2.83 14.22
N HIS A 46 23.17 3.65 14.50
CA HIS A 46 22.54 4.50 13.49
C HIS A 46 23.54 5.51 12.90
N SER A 47 24.40 6.11 13.72
CA SER A 47 25.47 7.00 13.23
C SER A 47 26.49 6.29 12.34
N GLU A 48 26.73 4.99 12.54
CA GLU A 48 27.67 4.20 11.75
C GLU A 48 27.06 3.67 10.44
N THR A 49 25.76 3.35 10.41
CA THR A 49 25.13 2.66 9.27
C THR A 49 24.06 3.44 8.54
N GLY A 50 23.51 4.52 9.10
CA GLY A 50 22.34 5.24 8.57
C GLY A 50 21.02 4.44 8.62
N GLU A 51 21.07 3.12 8.83
CA GLU A 51 19.91 2.24 8.84
C GLU A 51 19.42 1.87 10.26
N ASN A 52 18.11 1.67 10.41
CA ASN A 52 17.47 1.26 11.66
C ASN A 52 17.16 -0.24 11.75
N ALA A 53 17.30 -0.96 10.63
CA ALA A 53 17.07 -2.40 10.52
C ALA A 53 18.10 -3.23 11.31
N ASP A 54 17.78 -4.50 11.56
CA ASP A 54 18.76 -5.45 12.08
C ASP A 54 19.80 -5.79 11.01
N ARG A 55 21.08 -5.79 11.38
CA ARG A 55 22.11 -6.37 10.50
C ARG A 55 21.77 -7.85 10.28
N LYS A 56 21.79 -8.28 9.02
CA LYS A 56 21.76 -9.72 8.70
C LYS A 56 22.90 -10.38 9.46
N ARG A 57 22.58 -11.24 10.42
CA ARG A 57 23.59 -12.06 11.10
C ARG A 57 24.24 -12.92 10.02
N SER A 58 25.53 -12.73 9.78
CA SER A 58 26.30 -13.70 9.02
C SER A 58 26.34 -14.98 9.85
N GLY A 59 25.43 -15.90 9.54
CA GLY A 59 25.46 -17.22 10.13
C GLY A 59 26.83 -17.86 9.91
N ARG A 60 27.26 -18.70 10.86
CA ARG A 60 28.52 -19.45 10.78
C ARG A 60 28.67 -20.05 9.37
N PRO A 61 29.79 -19.81 8.67
CA PRO A 61 30.01 -20.31 7.32
C PRO A 61 29.74 -21.81 7.24
N LYS A 62 29.12 -22.26 6.14
CA LYS A 62 28.83 -23.68 5.94
C LYS A 62 30.15 -24.47 5.95
N ALA A 63 30.17 -25.57 6.70
CA ALA A 63 31.32 -26.47 6.75
C ALA A 63 31.61 -27.19 5.42
N THR A 64 30.67 -27.16 4.48
CA THR A 64 30.81 -27.73 3.14
C THR A 64 30.64 -26.66 2.05
N THR A 65 31.42 -26.78 0.97
CA THR A 65 31.28 -25.92 -0.20
C THR A 65 30.18 -26.42 -1.15
N LYS A 66 29.76 -25.61 -2.12
CA LYS A 66 28.76 -26.02 -3.13
C LYS A 66 29.24 -27.20 -3.98
N SER A 67 30.54 -27.27 -4.26
CA SER A 67 31.14 -28.38 -5.03
C SER A 67 31.11 -29.69 -4.23
N GLU A 68 31.41 -29.62 -2.94
CA GLU A 68 31.33 -30.75 -2.02
C GLU A 68 29.90 -31.26 -1.81
N ASP A 69 28.93 -30.35 -1.68
CA ASP A 69 27.51 -30.72 -1.61
C ASP A 69 27.05 -31.41 -2.91
N LYS A 70 27.60 -31.00 -4.07
CA LYS A 70 27.34 -31.65 -5.37
C LYS A 70 28.00 -33.02 -5.44
N PHE A 71 29.25 -33.16 -5.01
CA PHE A 71 29.96 -34.44 -4.91
C PHE A 71 29.17 -35.44 -4.06
N LEU A 72 28.76 -35.06 -2.84
CA LEU A 72 27.98 -35.91 -1.95
C LEU A 72 26.66 -36.40 -2.59
N ARG A 73 25.97 -35.53 -3.32
CA ARG A 73 24.71 -35.89 -4.02
C ARG A 73 24.96 -36.82 -5.21
N VAL A 74 25.97 -36.54 -6.02
CA VAL A 74 26.29 -37.34 -7.22
C VAL A 74 26.81 -38.71 -6.81
N SER A 75 27.68 -38.79 -5.79
CA SER A 75 28.18 -40.07 -5.27
C SER A 75 27.04 -40.94 -4.70
N ARG A 76 26.09 -40.35 -3.97
CA ARG A 76 24.89 -41.06 -3.46
C ARG A 76 23.89 -41.43 -4.57
N MET A 77 23.84 -40.69 -5.68
CA MET A 77 23.03 -41.04 -6.85
C MET A 77 23.65 -42.18 -7.66
N ARG A 78 24.98 -42.20 -7.79
CA ARG A 78 25.71 -43.26 -8.50
C ARG A 78 25.68 -44.59 -7.75
N ASP A 79 25.78 -44.56 -6.42
CA ASP A 79 25.60 -45.75 -5.59
C ASP A 79 24.76 -45.45 -4.34
N ARG A 80 23.54 -46.01 -4.33
CA ARG A 80 22.57 -45.86 -3.22
C ARG A 80 22.94 -46.68 -1.99
N ARG A 81 23.94 -47.57 -2.05
CA ARG A 81 24.44 -48.36 -0.91
C ARG A 81 25.50 -47.62 -0.09
N LEU A 82 26.12 -46.56 -0.62
CA LEU A 82 27.18 -45.78 0.05
C LEU A 82 26.69 -45.08 1.34
N THR A 83 27.14 -45.56 2.49
CA THR A 83 26.73 -45.00 3.79
C THR A 83 27.23 -43.57 4.01
N GLY A 84 26.57 -42.83 4.89
CA GLY A 84 27.00 -41.47 5.26
C GLY A 84 28.39 -41.41 5.88
N GLN A 85 28.89 -42.51 6.47
CA GLN A 85 30.26 -42.63 6.99
C GLN A 85 31.27 -42.80 5.84
N GLN A 86 30.97 -43.65 4.85
CA GLN A 86 31.83 -43.83 3.67
C GLN A 86 31.94 -42.54 2.86
N LEU A 87 30.82 -41.81 2.68
CA LEU A 87 30.82 -40.51 1.99
C LEU A 87 31.57 -39.43 2.78
N GLN A 88 31.53 -39.48 4.11
CA GLN A 88 32.31 -38.58 4.95
C GLN A 88 33.82 -38.86 4.81
N ALA A 89 34.24 -40.13 4.84
CA ALA A 89 35.63 -40.52 4.66
C ALA A 89 36.17 -40.05 3.29
N GLN A 90 35.40 -40.26 2.22
CA GLN A 90 35.73 -39.76 0.87
C GLN A 90 35.76 -38.23 0.78
N LEU A 91 34.91 -37.54 1.52
CA LEU A 91 34.91 -36.07 1.53
C LEU A 91 36.08 -35.49 2.32
N ASN A 92 36.55 -36.21 3.35
CA ASN A 92 37.58 -35.73 4.25
C ASN A 92 39.01 -36.13 3.81
N SER A 93 39.16 -37.02 2.84
CA SER A 93 40.47 -37.35 2.26
C SER A 93 41.07 -36.11 1.61
N GLY A 94 42.13 -35.56 2.23
CA GLY A 94 42.82 -34.36 1.78
C GLY A 94 42.31 -33.02 2.36
N ARG A 95 41.42 -33.02 3.37
CA ARG A 95 40.96 -31.78 4.03
C ARG A 95 41.72 -31.50 5.34
N SER A 96 42.11 -30.24 5.52
CA SER A 96 42.66 -29.74 6.79
C SER A 96 41.62 -29.60 7.91
N LYS A 97 40.33 -29.42 7.57
CA LYS A 97 39.21 -29.38 8.52
C LYS A 97 38.20 -30.48 8.22
N GLN A 98 38.04 -31.38 9.17
CA GLN A 98 37.19 -32.57 9.05
C GLN A 98 35.70 -32.22 9.17
N VAL A 99 34.87 -32.75 8.26
CA VAL A 99 33.41 -32.60 8.31
C VAL A 99 32.78 -33.80 8.99
N SER A 100 31.78 -33.58 9.86
CA SER A 100 31.08 -34.65 10.59
C SER A 100 30.14 -35.48 9.71
N VAL A 101 29.94 -36.76 10.03
CA VAL A 101 28.93 -37.65 9.40
C VAL A 101 27.54 -37.01 9.46
N SER A 102 27.18 -36.38 10.58
CA SER A 102 25.91 -35.67 10.75
C SER A 102 25.74 -34.52 9.76
N THR A 103 26.81 -33.81 9.40
CA THR A 103 26.77 -32.76 8.38
C THR A 103 26.53 -33.37 7.00
N VAL A 104 27.21 -34.46 6.66
CA VAL A 104 27.01 -35.19 5.39
C VAL A 104 25.58 -35.71 5.26
N LYS A 105 25.04 -36.37 6.29
CA LYS A 105 23.64 -36.85 6.31
C LYS A 105 22.65 -35.70 6.12
N ARG A 106 22.87 -34.55 6.77
CA ARG A 106 21.99 -33.37 6.64
C ARG A 106 22.03 -32.73 5.25
N ARG A 107 23.11 -32.92 4.49
CA ARG A 107 23.21 -32.46 3.09
C ARG A 107 22.54 -33.40 2.09
N LEU A 108 22.41 -34.68 2.46
CA LEU A 108 21.65 -35.68 1.70
C LEU A 108 20.13 -35.58 1.95
N VAL A 109 19.69 -35.04 3.09
CA VAL A 109 18.28 -34.85 3.43
C VAL A 109 17.82 -33.45 3.01
N CYS A 110 17.32 -33.29 1.77
CA CYS A 110 16.52 -32.13 1.37
C CYS A 110 15.26 -32.59 0.64
N ARG A 111 14.12 -32.38 1.32
CA ARG A 111 12.71 -32.26 0.87
C ARG A 111 12.23 -33.18 -0.26
N ARG A 112 11.83 -34.40 0.13
CA ARG A 112 10.68 -35.08 -0.48
C ARG A 112 9.42 -34.37 0.03
N LYS A 113 8.75 -33.59 -0.82
CA LYS A 113 7.31 -33.36 -0.70
C LYS A 113 6.69 -33.79 -2.02
N ASP A 114 5.81 -34.76 -1.90
CA ASP A 114 4.75 -35.17 -2.83
C ASP A 114 5.19 -35.48 -4.26
N SER A 115 5.56 -36.75 -4.45
CA SER A 115 5.18 -37.49 -5.64
C SER A 115 4.87 -38.89 -5.16
N LYS A 116 3.63 -39.34 -5.31
CA LYS A 116 3.31 -40.77 -5.28
C LYS A 116 4.29 -41.44 -6.24
N ASP A 117 5.11 -42.33 -5.71
CA ASP A 117 6.05 -43.14 -6.49
C ASP A 117 5.19 -44.10 -7.32
N LYS A 118 4.76 -43.69 -8.51
CA LYS A 118 4.40 -44.67 -9.55
C LYS A 118 5.74 -45.19 -10.06
N MET A 119 6.11 -46.40 -9.64
CA MET A 119 7.21 -47.13 -10.28
C MET A 119 6.95 -47.15 -11.77
N VAL A 120 7.76 -46.41 -12.53
CA VAL A 120 7.82 -46.53 -13.98
C VAL A 120 8.37 -47.92 -14.26
N ASN A 121 7.54 -48.79 -14.84
CA ASN A 121 7.95 -50.13 -15.23
C ASN A 121 8.84 -50.03 -16.47
N PHE A 122 10.16 -50.12 -16.27
CA PHE A 122 11.14 -50.05 -17.34
C PHE A 122 10.95 -51.16 -18.39
N ALA A 123 10.33 -52.29 -18.03
CA ALA A 123 10.02 -53.39 -18.96
C ALA A 123 9.00 -52.97 -20.04
N LEU A 124 7.99 -52.16 -19.69
CA LEU A 124 6.97 -51.69 -20.64
C LEU A 124 7.49 -50.55 -21.52
N LYS A 125 8.42 -49.73 -21.01
CA LYS A 125 9.07 -48.67 -21.77
C LYS A 125 9.90 -49.25 -22.92
N GLU A 126 10.64 -50.33 -22.67
CA GLU A 126 11.44 -50.98 -23.72
C GLU A 126 10.61 -51.81 -24.70
N LEU A 127 9.50 -52.42 -24.28
CA LEU A 127 8.55 -53.07 -25.20
C LEU A 127 7.84 -52.06 -26.12
N ALA A 128 7.54 -50.85 -25.61
CA ALA A 128 7.04 -49.75 -26.42
C ALA A 128 8.11 -49.15 -27.36
N GLU A 129 9.37 -49.09 -26.91
CA GLU A 129 10.51 -48.62 -27.71
C GLU A 129 10.95 -49.66 -28.78
N SER A 130 10.85 -50.96 -28.52
CA SER A 130 11.10 -52.03 -29.50
C SER A 130 10.02 -52.06 -30.59
N PHE A 131 8.76 -51.78 -30.25
CA PHE A 131 7.66 -51.67 -31.21
C PHE A 131 7.75 -50.42 -32.10
N ASN A 132 8.30 -49.31 -31.57
CA ASN A 132 8.58 -48.09 -32.35
C ASN A 132 9.90 -48.16 -33.15
N GLY A 133 10.83 -49.04 -32.76
CA GLY A 133 12.12 -49.24 -33.41
C GLY A 133 12.05 -49.84 -34.82
N SER A 134 10.92 -50.44 -35.21
CA SER A 134 10.73 -50.98 -36.56
C SER A 134 10.50 -49.92 -37.65
N ARG A 135 10.51 -48.62 -37.31
CA ARG A 135 10.53 -47.51 -38.28
C ARG A 135 11.49 -46.40 -37.84
N LYS A 136 12.79 -46.65 -37.93
CA LYS A 136 13.82 -45.73 -38.47
C LYS A 136 15.23 -46.29 -38.25
N VAL A 137 15.92 -46.54 -39.36
CA VAL A 137 17.39 -46.66 -39.40
C VAL A 137 17.99 -45.26 -39.28
N GLY A 138 18.99 -45.10 -38.42
CA GLY A 138 19.77 -43.86 -38.30
C GLY A 138 20.64 -43.77 -37.05
N SER A 139 21.82 -44.37 -37.13
CA SER A 139 23.04 -44.26 -36.31
C SER A 139 23.19 -43.08 -35.32
N SER A 140 23.64 -43.36 -34.10
CA SER A 140 24.95 -42.90 -33.58
C SER A 140 25.21 -43.42 -32.15
N GLU A 141 26.46 -43.80 -31.94
CA GLU A 141 27.02 -44.47 -30.76
C GLU A 141 27.03 -43.58 -29.51
N THR A 142 26.70 -44.15 -28.35
CA THR A 142 27.35 -43.79 -27.09
C THR A 142 27.16 -44.93 -26.09
N GLU A 143 28.26 -45.62 -25.81
CA GLU A 143 28.36 -46.65 -24.77
C GLU A 143 28.02 -46.07 -23.39
N LYS A 144 26.85 -46.42 -22.87
CA LYS A 144 26.57 -46.47 -21.44
C LYS A 144 25.85 -47.76 -21.18
N GLY A 145 26.48 -48.64 -20.39
CA GLY A 145 25.96 -49.95 -20.03
C GLY A 145 24.51 -49.88 -19.56
N GLU A 146 23.61 -50.23 -20.48
CA GLU A 146 22.25 -50.61 -20.20
C GLU A 146 22.35 -51.93 -19.43
N LYS A 147 22.01 -51.89 -18.14
CA LYS A 147 21.66 -53.12 -17.45
C LYS A 147 20.40 -53.64 -18.13
N LYS A 148 20.56 -54.52 -19.10
CA LYS A 148 19.49 -55.32 -19.69
C LYS A 148 18.80 -56.06 -18.54
N VAL A 149 17.68 -55.54 -18.09
CA VAL A 149 16.86 -56.22 -17.09
C VAL A 149 16.18 -57.33 -17.86
N GLU A 150 16.59 -58.59 -17.66
CA GLU A 150 15.91 -59.74 -18.24
C GLU A 150 14.44 -59.72 -17.77
N VAL A 151 13.52 -59.44 -18.70
CA VAL A 151 12.07 -59.51 -18.48
C VAL A 151 11.56 -60.95 -18.62
N VAL A 152 12.48 -61.91 -18.63
CA VAL A 152 12.22 -63.29 -19.02
C VAL A 152 12.27 -64.19 -17.79
N CYS A 153 11.43 -65.22 -17.76
CA CYS A 153 11.43 -66.17 -16.66
C CYS A 153 12.77 -66.90 -16.61
N SER A 154 13.39 -67.00 -15.42
CA SER A 154 14.68 -67.68 -15.22
C SER A 154 14.68 -69.16 -15.65
N LYS A 155 13.50 -69.75 -15.84
CA LYS A 155 13.31 -71.15 -16.28
C LYS A 155 12.81 -71.29 -17.72
N HIS A 156 12.21 -70.25 -18.30
CA HIS A 156 11.63 -70.27 -19.65
C HIS A 156 12.08 -69.01 -20.39
N PRO A 157 13.09 -69.12 -21.27
CA PRO A 157 13.71 -67.98 -21.96
C PRO A 157 12.84 -67.36 -23.07
N GLU A 158 11.57 -67.74 -23.19
CA GLU A 158 10.63 -67.18 -24.17
C GLU A 158 10.14 -65.79 -23.76
N GLU A 159 10.01 -64.87 -24.72
CA GLU A 159 9.45 -63.54 -24.48
C GLU A 159 8.07 -63.68 -23.81
N PRO A 160 7.84 -63.02 -22.66
CA PRO A 160 6.58 -63.13 -21.96
C PRO A 160 5.46 -62.55 -22.83
N LYS A 161 4.43 -63.35 -23.09
CA LYS A 161 3.27 -62.94 -23.89
C LYS A 161 2.14 -62.31 -23.06
N LEU A 162 2.22 -62.42 -21.73
CA LEU A 162 1.17 -62.01 -20.81
C LEU A 162 1.70 -61.08 -19.70
N PHE A 163 0.85 -60.15 -19.27
CA PHE A 163 1.14 -59.14 -18.28
C PHE A 163 0.06 -59.11 -17.19
N CYS A 164 0.47 -59.14 -15.92
CA CYS A 164 -0.44 -59.01 -14.78
C CYS A 164 -0.57 -57.53 -14.39
N LYS A 165 -1.77 -56.95 -14.54
CA LYS A 165 -2.04 -55.55 -14.22
C LYS A 165 -1.89 -55.27 -12.72
N ASP A 166 -2.31 -56.21 -11.86
CA ASP A 166 -2.30 -56.04 -10.39
C ASP A 166 -0.89 -56.00 -9.81
N GLU A 167 0.02 -56.82 -10.35
CA GLU A 167 1.41 -56.92 -9.87
C GLU A 167 2.39 -56.12 -10.74
N ASN A 168 1.92 -55.50 -11.83
CA ASN A 168 2.72 -54.72 -12.78
C ASN A 168 3.99 -55.49 -13.23
N ARG A 169 3.83 -56.77 -13.59
CA ARG A 169 4.94 -57.63 -14.06
C ARG A 169 4.51 -58.56 -15.19
N ALA A 170 5.46 -58.89 -16.05
CA ALA A 170 5.32 -59.94 -17.04
C ALA A 170 5.14 -61.31 -16.38
N VAL A 171 4.32 -62.17 -16.97
CA VAL A 171 3.89 -63.46 -16.41
C VAL A 171 4.33 -64.58 -17.33
N CYS A 172 4.93 -65.62 -16.77
CA CYS A 172 5.26 -66.83 -17.51
C CYS A 172 4.06 -67.77 -17.60
N LEU A 173 3.69 -68.18 -18.82
CA LEU A 173 2.60 -69.13 -19.08
C LEU A 173 2.77 -70.49 -18.38
N VAL A 174 4.00 -70.89 -18.07
CA VAL A 174 4.30 -72.21 -17.49
C VAL A 174 4.47 -72.14 -15.97
N CYS A 175 5.12 -71.08 -15.45
CA CYS A 175 5.44 -71.00 -14.02
C CYS A 175 4.39 -70.27 -13.16
N ASP A 176 3.68 -69.28 -13.70
CA ASP A 176 2.81 -68.40 -12.90
C ASP A 176 1.31 -68.69 -13.08
N PHE A 177 0.93 -69.46 -14.10
CA PHE A 177 -0.46 -69.79 -14.43
C PHE A 177 -1.18 -70.71 -13.43
N PRO A 178 -0.53 -71.69 -12.76
CA PRO A 178 -1.20 -72.58 -11.81
C PRO A 178 -1.69 -71.91 -10.50
N HIS A 179 -1.36 -70.64 -10.25
CA HIS A 179 -1.52 -70.01 -8.92
C HIS A 179 -2.27 -68.67 -8.90
N LYS A 180 -2.83 -68.18 -10.02
CA LYS A 180 -3.39 -66.81 -10.11
C LYS A 180 -4.79 -66.73 -10.72
N HIS A 181 -5.78 -67.41 -10.13
CA HIS A 181 -7.19 -67.31 -10.58
C HIS A 181 -7.90 -66.00 -10.20
N LYS A 182 -7.22 -65.03 -9.57
CA LYS A 182 -7.81 -63.75 -9.12
C LYS A 182 -7.20 -62.50 -9.75
N HIS A 183 -6.12 -62.63 -10.52
CA HIS A 183 -5.40 -61.47 -11.06
C HIS A 183 -5.82 -61.21 -12.50
N THR A 184 -5.91 -59.94 -12.88
CA THR A 184 -6.22 -59.53 -14.24
C THR A 184 -4.95 -59.66 -15.09
N VAL A 185 -4.95 -60.64 -15.98
CA VAL A 185 -3.83 -60.92 -16.89
C VAL A 185 -4.28 -60.64 -18.32
N VAL A 186 -3.53 -59.80 -19.04
CA VAL A 186 -3.80 -59.40 -20.43
C VAL A 186 -2.58 -59.68 -21.32
N PRO A 187 -2.74 -59.73 -22.65
CA PRO A 187 -1.60 -59.72 -23.57
C PRO A 187 -0.67 -58.54 -23.31
N VAL A 188 0.64 -58.76 -23.50
CA VAL A 188 1.64 -57.70 -23.30
C VAL A 188 1.39 -56.52 -24.24
N GLU A 189 0.97 -56.80 -25.48
CA GLU A 189 0.67 -55.78 -26.48
C GLU A 189 -0.48 -54.88 -26.02
N GLU A 190 -1.51 -55.45 -25.40
CA GLU A 190 -2.65 -54.72 -24.83
C GLU A 190 -2.23 -53.89 -23.60
N ALA A 191 -1.41 -54.45 -22.71
CA ALA A 191 -0.87 -53.70 -21.57
C ALA A 191 0.05 -52.55 -22.01
N VAL A 192 0.83 -52.74 -23.07
CA VAL A 192 1.71 -51.70 -23.64
C VAL A 192 0.87 -50.59 -24.26
N THR A 193 -0.14 -50.91 -25.07
CA THR A 193 -0.99 -49.88 -25.71
C THR A 193 -1.76 -49.06 -24.68
N GLU A 194 -2.38 -49.70 -23.69
CA GLU A 194 -3.06 -49.00 -22.58
C GLU A 194 -2.11 -48.07 -21.83
N MET A 195 -0.94 -48.58 -21.42
CA MET A 195 0.06 -47.77 -20.69
C MET A 195 0.64 -46.64 -21.54
N MET A 196 0.83 -46.86 -22.85
CA MET A 196 1.24 -45.81 -23.78
C MET A 196 0.18 -44.72 -23.91
N ASP A 197 -1.10 -45.09 -23.96
CA ASP A 197 -2.20 -44.13 -24.07
C ASP A 197 -2.39 -43.35 -22.75
N GLU A 198 -2.24 -43.99 -21.59
CA GLU A 198 -2.14 -43.31 -20.30
C GLU A 198 -0.98 -42.31 -20.28
N LEU A 199 0.22 -42.70 -20.72
CA LEU A 199 1.39 -41.83 -20.77
C LEU A 199 1.21 -40.67 -21.77
N LYS A 200 0.55 -40.88 -22.91
CA LYS A 200 0.20 -39.81 -23.85
C LYS A 200 -0.78 -38.82 -23.21
N SER A 201 -1.78 -39.32 -22.48
CA SER A 201 -2.73 -38.48 -21.72
C SER A 201 -2.02 -37.66 -20.64
N ASP A 202 -1.15 -38.29 -19.84
CA ASP A 202 -0.33 -37.64 -18.83
C ASP A 202 0.62 -36.59 -19.45
N LEU A 203 1.26 -36.91 -20.57
CA LEU A 203 2.13 -35.98 -21.29
C LEU A 203 1.35 -34.74 -21.75
N LYS A 204 0.14 -34.92 -22.29
CA LYS A 204 -0.74 -33.81 -22.68
C LYS A 204 -1.10 -32.94 -21.48
N SER A 205 -1.50 -33.55 -20.35
CA SER A 205 -1.78 -32.85 -19.08
C SER A 205 -0.57 -32.06 -18.57
N LEU A 206 0.63 -32.64 -18.64
CA LEU A 206 1.88 -31.98 -18.23
C LEU A 206 2.23 -30.81 -19.16
N GLN A 207 2.04 -30.95 -20.47
CA GLN A 207 2.24 -29.87 -21.44
C GLN A 207 1.27 -28.70 -21.19
N GLU A 208 0.00 -28.99 -20.88
CA GLU A 208 -0.98 -27.97 -20.50
C GLU A 208 -0.62 -27.28 -19.18
N LYS A 209 -0.19 -28.04 -18.16
CA LYS A 209 0.32 -27.47 -16.90
C LYS A 209 1.53 -26.56 -17.14
N LYS A 210 2.48 -26.97 -17.99
CA LYS A 210 3.64 -26.14 -18.37
C LYS A 210 3.21 -24.84 -19.05
N LYS A 211 2.20 -24.88 -19.93
CA LYS A 211 1.64 -23.67 -20.55
C LYS A 211 1.00 -22.74 -19.51
N LYS A 212 0.21 -23.29 -18.58
CA LYS A 212 -0.39 -22.53 -17.47
C LYS A 212 0.68 -21.86 -16.59
N TYR A 213 1.74 -22.58 -16.22
CA TYR A 213 2.84 -22.01 -15.43
C TYR A 213 3.58 -20.89 -16.16
N LYS A 214 3.82 -21.02 -17.47
CA LYS A 214 4.39 -19.95 -18.28
C LYS A 214 3.49 -18.71 -18.32
N GLN A 215 2.17 -18.90 -18.45
CA GLN A 215 1.23 -17.79 -18.43
C GLN A 215 1.21 -17.08 -17.07
N THR A 216 1.15 -17.83 -15.97
CA THR A 216 1.23 -17.26 -14.61
C THR A 216 2.54 -16.53 -14.37
N GLN A 217 3.67 -17.07 -14.85
CA GLN A 217 4.96 -16.39 -14.77
C GLN A 217 4.93 -15.03 -15.48
N LYS A 218 4.39 -14.97 -16.70
CA LYS A 218 4.23 -13.71 -17.45
C LYS A 218 3.35 -12.70 -16.69
N THR A 219 2.24 -13.16 -16.11
CA THR A 219 1.39 -12.31 -15.27
C THR A 219 2.15 -11.75 -14.06
N TYR A 220 2.98 -12.55 -13.38
CA TYR A 220 3.83 -12.04 -12.30
C TYR A 220 4.87 -11.01 -12.78
N GLU A 221 5.45 -11.19 -13.97
CA GLU A 221 6.37 -10.20 -14.56
C GLU A 221 5.66 -8.87 -14.85
N GLU A 222 4.42 -8.92 -15.35
CA GLU A 222 3.56 -7.74 -15.55
C GLU A 222 3.20 -7.06 -14.21
N ILE A 223 2.84 -7.85 -13.18
CA ILE A 223 2.60 -7.36 -11.81
C ILE A 223 3.83 -6.66 -11.26
N MET A 224 5.02 -7.24 -11.41
CA MET A 224 6.27 -6.64 -10.93
C MET A 224 6.58 -5.30 -11.63
N LYS A 225 6.28 -5.18 -12.92
CA LYS A 225 6.42 -3.91 -13.65
C LYS A 225 5.43 -2.87 -13.12
N HIS A 226 4.17 -3.27 -12.94
CA HIS A 226 3.13 -2.38 -12.45
C HIS A 226 3.38 -1.93 -11.00
N LEU A 227 3.83 -2.82 -10.12
CA LEU A 227 4.19 -2.51 -8.74
C LEU A 227 5.22 -1.37 -8.67
N LYS A 228 6.24 -1.38 -9.54
CA LYS A 228 7.22 -0.29 -9.63
C LYS A 228 6.56 1.05 -9.99
N ASN A 229 5.68 1.04 -10.98
CA ASN A 229 4.96 2.24 -11.39
C ASN A 229 4.00 2.74 -10.31
N GLN A 230 3.28 1.83 -9.65
CA GLN A 230 2.39 2.16 -8.53
C GLN A 230 3.15 2.80 -7.38
N VAL A 231 4.32 2.27 -7.00
CA VAL A 231 5.15 2.88 -5.95
C VAL A 231 5.56 4.30 -6.33
N LEU A 232 6.08 4.50 -7.55
CA LEU A 232 6.52 5.83 -8.01
C LEU A 232 5.37 6.83 -8.08
N TRP A 233 4.21 6.41 -8.59
CA TRP A 233 3.01 7.24 -8.66
C TRP A 233 2.51 7.60 -7.25
N THR A 234 2.40 6.61 -6.35
CA THR A 234 1.94 6.81 -4.97
C THR A 234 2.90 7.73 -4.20
N GLU A 235 4.22 7.56 -4.33
CA GLU A 235 5.21 8.46 -3.73
C GLU A 235 5.04 9.90 -4.24
N SER A 236 4.79 10.07 -5.54
CA SER A 236 4.60 11.38 -6.16
C SER A 236 3.33 12.05 -5.63
N GLN A 237 2.22 11.31 -5.50
CA GLN A 237 0.97 11.84 -4.94
C GLN A 237 1.12 12.20 -3.45
N ILE A 238 1.76 11.33 -2.64
CA ILE A 238 2.07 11.65 -1.24
C ILE A 238 2.88 12.95 -1.16
N ARG A 239 3.94 13.10 -1.96
CA ARG A 239 4.75 14.33 -1.96
C ARG A 239 3.93 15.54 -2.39
N ALA A 240 3.08 15.41 -3.41
CA ALA A 240 2.22 16.49 -3.88
C ALA A 240 1.26 16.99 -2.79
N GLU A 241 0.59 16.09 -2.08
CA GLU A 241 -0.31 16.45 -0.97
C GLU A 241 0.43 17.14 0.19
N PHE A 242 1.59 16.61 0.60
CA PHE A 242 2.39 17.26 1.63
C PHE A 242 2.91 18.63 1.21
N ASN A 243 3.31 18.79 -0.05
CA ASN A 243 3.76 20.08 -0.58
C ASN A 243 2.63 21.12 -0.57
N LYS A 244 1.38 20.73 -0.87
CA LYS A 244 0.21 21.63 -0.76
C LYS A 244 0.05 22.17 0.68
N LEU A 245 0.16 21.28 1.68
CA LEU A 245 0.05 21.68 3.09
C LEU A 245 1.23 22.55 3.55
N GLN A 246 2.45 22.20 3.14
CA GLN A 246 3.65 22.99 3.46
C GLN A 246 3.58 24.39 2.84
N GLN A 247 3.13 24.48 1.58
CA GLN A 247 2.95 25.76 0.90
C GLN A 247 1.91 26.62 1.62
N PHE A 248 0.76 26.05 1.98
CA PHE A 248 -0.26 26.75 2.77
C PHE A 248 0.30 27.29 4.11
N LEU A 249 1.03 26.45 4.86
CA LEU A 249 1.61 26.85 6.14
C LEU A 249 2.62 27.99 5.97
N LYS A 250 3.43 27.93 4.91
CA LYS A 250 4.39 28.99 4.58
C LYS A 250 3.70 30.30 4.22
N GLU A 251 2.64 30.24 3.43
CA GLU A 251 1.83 31.43 3.07
C GLU A 251 1.17 32.06 4.30
N GLU A 252 0.64 31.26 5.23
CA GLU A 252 0.06 31.77 6.48
C GLU A 252 1.12 32.39 7.41
N GLU A 253 2.31 31.79 7.51
CA GLU A 253 3.45 32.36 8.24
C GLU A 253 3.88 33.70 7.65
N GLU A 254 4.11 33.74 6.32
CA GLU A 254 4.52 34.95 5.60
C GLU A 254 3.47 36.06 5.73
N SER A 255 2.18 35.72 5.61
CA SER A 255 1.07 36.65 5.81
C SER A 255 1.06 37.24 7.23
N ARG A 256 1.26 36.40 8.26
CA ARG A 256 1.31 36.85 9.66
C ARG A 256 2.50 37.76 9.93
N LEU A 257 3.68 37.41 9.42
CA LEU A 257 4.88 38.22 9.54
C LEU A 257 4.76 39.55 8.78
N ALA A 258 4.10 39.57 7.63
CA ALA A 258 3.82 40.80 6.90
C ALA A 258 2.89 41.73 7.70
N ALA A 259 1.82 41.20 8.31
CA ALA A 259 0.93 41.98 9.17
C ALA A 259 1.67 42.58 10.39
N LEU A 260 2.62 41.84 10.98
CA LEU A 260 3.46 42.35 12.06
C LEU A 260 4.36 43.51 11.60
N ARG A 261 5.00 43.38 10.42
CA ARG A 261 5.85 44.44 9.84
C ARG A 261 5.07 45.71 9.54
N GLU A 262 3.84 45.60 9.04
CA GLU A 262 2.99 46.77 8.79
C GLU A 262 2.62 47.48 10.10
N GLU A 263 2.29 46.73 11.15
CA GLU A 263 2.02 47.30 12.47
C GLU A 263 3.26 48.00 13.06
N GLU A 264 4.43 47.37 12.95
CA GLU A 264 5.70 47.96 13.36
C GLU A 264 5.93 49.30 12.67
N GLU A 265 5.79 49.36 11.35
CA GLU A 265 6.02 50.58 10.58
C GLU A 265 5.00 51.67 10.93
N GLN A 266 3.73 51.32 11.12
CA GLN A 266 2.71 52.27 11.58
C GLN A 266 3.04 52.85 12.97
N LYS A 267 3.46 52.00 13.91
CA LYS A 267 3.80 52.41 15.28
C LYS A 267 5.08 53.23 15.33
N ARG A 268 6.11 52.80 14.60
CA ARG A 268 7.38 53.52 14.44
C ARG A 268 7.16 54.94 13.90
N ARG A 269 6.36 55.09 12.84
CA ARG A 269 6.01 56.40 12.27
C ARG A 269 5.34 57.32 13.29
N SER A 270 4.46 56.76 14.12
CA SER A 270 3.75 57.53 15.16
C SER A 270 4.69 57.98 16.27
N VAL A 271 5.59 57.09 16.73
CA VAL A 271 6.61 57.42 17.74
C VAL A 271 7.57 58.49 17.22
N ILE A 272 8.11 58.35 16.00
CA ILE A 272 9.04 59.34 15.42
C ILE A 272 8.37 60.72 15.30
N ARG A 273 7.09 60.76 14.91
CA ARG A 273 6.36 62.04 14.79
C ARG A 273 6.23 62.73 16.14
N GLU A 274 5.92 61.99 17.20
CA GLU A 274 5.77 62.58 18.52
C GLU A 274 7.12 62.98 19.12
N MET A 275 8.18 62.21 18.90
CA MET A 275 9.54 62.59 19.29
C MET A 275 9.94 63.93 18.66
N LYS A 276 9.68 64.14 17.37
CA LYS A 276 9.95 65.42 16.69
C LYS A 276 9.16 66.58 17.28
N ARG A 277 7.88 66.37 17.61
CA ARG A 277 7.05 67.38 18.28
C ARG A 277 7.67 67.77 19.63
N ILE A 278 8.14 66.80 20.41
CA ILE A 278 8.79 67.04 21.70
C ILE A 278 10.12 67.80 21.49
N GLU A 279 10.92 67.43 20.50
CA GLU A 279 12.16 68.15 20.15
C GLU A 279 11.87 69.62 19.79
N GLU A 280 10.84 69.89 18.98
CA GLU A 280 10.41 71.26 18.63
C GLU A 280 9.95 72.04 19.87
N GLN A 281 9.18 71.40 20.77
CA GLN A 281 8.77 72.00 22.04
C GLN A 281 9.98 72.29 22.95
N MET A 282 10.93 71.36 23.04
CA MET A 282 12.17 71.53 23.81
C MET A 282 12.98 72.71 23.29
N SER A 283 13.16 72.84 21.97
CA SER A 283 13.83 74.01 21.37
C SER A 283 13.10 75.31 21.69
N SER A 284 11.77 75.35 21.55
CA SER A 284 10.97 76.55 21.84
C SER A 284 11.04 76.98 23.31
N VAL A 285 11.05 76.02 24.24
CA VAL A 285 11.25 76.26 25.67
C VAL A 285 12.67 76.74 25.94
N SER A 286 13.68 76.12 25.30
CA SER A 286 15.10 76.51 25.45
C SER A 286 15.33 77.95 24.98
N ASP A 287 14.79 78.33 23.83
CA ASP A 287 14.87 79.71 23.31
C ASP A 287 14.23 80.71 24.29
N SER A 288 13.11 80.32 24.91
CA SER A 288 12.41 81.14 25.89
C SER A 288 13.19 81.26 27.20
N ILE A 289 13.89 80.20 27.64
CA ILE A 289 14.80 80.23 28.79
C ILE A 289 15.94 81.21 28.52
N CYS A 290 16.65 81.06 27.39
CA CYS A 290 17.75 81.96 27.01
C CYS A 290 17.31 83.43 26.99
N ALA A 291 16.16 83.74 26.35
CA ALA A 291 15.64 85.10 26.28
C ALA A 291 15.31 85.68 27.67
N VAL A 292 14.78 84.87 28.59
CA VAL A 292 14.54 85.28 29.98
C VAL A 292 15.86 85.52 30.71
N GLU A 293 16.83 84.60 30.59
CA GLU A 293 18.15 84.73 31.21
C GLU A 293 18.89 85.99 30.74
N GLU A 294 18.85 86.30 29.44
CA GLU A 294 19.44 87.51 28.87
C GLU A 294 18.79 88.80 29.40
N GLU A 295 17.46 88.85 29.50
CA GLU A 295 16.77 90.01 30.08
C GLU A 295 17.10 90.19 31.56
N LEU A 296 17.24 89.09 32.32
CA LEU A 296 17.63 89.14 33.74
C LEU A 296 19.01 89.75 33.98
N GLN A 297 19.93 89.68 33.00
CA GLN A 297 21.25 90.32 33.09
C GLN A 297 21.21 91.84 32.89
N LYS A 298 20.14 92.42 32.32
CA LYS A 298 20.13 93.83 31.90
C LYS A 298 19.95 94.85 33.03
N ALA A 299 19.60 94.44 34.26
CA ALA A 299 19.58 95.18 35.54
C ALA A 299 19.60 96.74 35.52
N SER A 300 18.81 97.39 34.66
CA SER A 300 18.81 98.83 34.43
C SER A 300 17.47 99.30 33.83
N ALA A 301 17.22 100.62 33.71
CA ALA A 301 15.94 101.17 33.24
C ALA A 301 15.38 100.58 31.92
N PRO A 302 16.19 100.23 30.90
CA PRO A 302 15.74 99.53 29.70
C PRO A 302 15.00 98.21 29.94
N PHE A 303 15.34 97.47 31.01
CA PHE A 303 14.67 96.22 31.40
C PHE A 303 13.16 96.41 31.63
N LEU A 304 12.76 97.54 32.22
CA LEU A 304 11.34 97.81 32.52
C LEU A 304 10.49 97.98 31.25
N ILE A 305 11.13 98.31 30.12
CA ILE A 305 10.48 98.50 28.83
C ILE A 305 10.46 97.17 28.04
N SER A 306 11.58 96.42 28.01
CA SER A 306 11.71 95.17 27.22
C SER A 306 11.16 93.91 27.91
N CYS A 307 11.11 93.85 29.24
CA CYS A 307 10.78 92.62 29.98
C CYS A 307 9.33 92.15 29.80
N LYS A 308 8.38 93.04 29.51
CA LYS A 308 6.94 92.67 29.42
C LYS A 308 6.65 91.66 28.30
N ASP A 309 7.31 91.80 27.16
CA ASP A 309 7.10 90.91 26.01
C ASP A 309 7.73 89.54 26.25
N THR A 310 8.95 89.50 26.80
CA THR A 310 9.63 88.26 27.19
C THR A 310 8.87 87.52 28.30
N GLN A 311 8.35 88.24 29.30
CA GLN A 311 7.53 87.67 30.37
C GLN A 311 6.23 87.06 29.82
N SER A 312 5.57 87.73 28.87
CA SER A 312 4.34 87.23 28.25
C SER A 312 4.60 85.95 27.45
N ARG A 313 5.72 85.90 26.69
CA ARG A 313 6.13 84.72 25.93
C ARG A 313 6.51 83.54 26.84
N ALA A 314 7.25 83.80 27.92
CA ALA A 314 7.60 82.78 28.90
C ALA A 314 6.36 82.19 29.60
N ARG A 315 5.41 83.04 30.02
CA ARG A 315 4.13 82.58 30.61
C ARG A 315 3.30 81.75 29.64
N ALA A 316 3.29 82.11 28.36
CA ALA A 316 2.63 81.32 27.32
C ALA A 316 3.24 79.92 27.23
N GLN A 317 4.58 79.81 27.25
CA GLN A 317 5.27 78.51 27.25
C GLN A 317 5.03 77.70 28.52
N CYS A 318 5.00 78.33 29.70
CA CYS A 318 4.65 77.66 30.96
C CYS A 318 3.21 77.14 30.99
N SER A 319 2.34 77.66 30.13
CA SER A 319 0.93 77.25 30.03
C SER A 319 0.70 76.15 28.98
N VAL A 320 1.73 75.76 28.23
CA VAL A 320 1.65 74.63 27.28
C VAL A 320 1.51 73.34 28.08
N SER A 321 0.60 72.46 27.64
CA SER A 321 0.37 71.17 28.28
C SER A 321 1.62 70.29 28.28
N GLU A 322 1.85 69.57 29.37
CA GLU A 322 2.95 68.61 29.47
C GLU A 322 2.90 67.57 28.33
N PRO A 323 4.05 67.19 27.76
CA PRO A 323 4.12 66.10 26.79
C PRO A 323 3.58 64.79 27.39
N GLN A 324 2.72 64.11 26.63
CA GLN A 324 2.16 62.82 27.04
C GLN A 324 2.68 61.69 26.17
N LEU A 325 2.79 60.50 26.76
CA LEU A 325 3.10 59.29 25.99
C LEU A 325 1.93 58.94 25.07
N ILE A 326 2.24 58.61 23.82
CA ILE A 326 1.22 58.13 22.88
C ILE A 326 0.70 56.76 23.32
N SER A 327 -0.63 56.64 23.42
CA SER A 327 -1.29 55.36 23.70
C SER A 327 -1.11 54.39 22.52
N GLY A 328 -0.89 53.11 22.81
CA GLY A 328 -0.77 52.06 21.79
C GLY A 328 0.54 52.05 20.99
N ALA A 329 1.61 52.68 21.50
CA ALA A 329 2.91 52.77 20.84
C ALA A 329 3.60 51.41 20.58
N LEU A 330 3.34 50.42 21.46
CA LEU A 330 4.02 49.12 21.45
C LEU A 330 3.21 48.07 20.69
N ILE A 331 3.87 47.12 20.06
CA ILE A 331 3.26 46.01 19.29
C ILE A 331 2.19 45.26 20.10
N HIS A 332 1.05 44.97 19.48
CA HIS A 332 0.00 44.12 20.01
C HIS A 332 0.37 42.64 19.83
N VAL A 333 1.29 42.14 20.65
CA VAL A 333 1.77 40.75 20.59
C VAL A 333 0.61 39.75 20.70
N ASP A 334 -0.40 40.07 21.50
CA ASP A 334 -1.64 39.31 21.67
C ASP A 334 -2.40 39.11 20.35
N LYS A 335 -2.45 40.12 19.47
CA LYS A 335 -3.14 40.02 18.16
C LYS A 335 -2.42 39.08 17.19
N HIS A 336 -1.10 38.95 17.32
CA HIS A 336 -0.26 38.13 16.45
C HIS A 336 -0.14 36.69 16.93
N LEU A 337 0.04 36.48 18.23
CA LEU A 337 0.26 35.15 18.81
C LEU A 337 -1.01 34.52 19.39
N GLY A 338 -2.02 35.33 19.74
CA GLY A 338 -3.28 34.88 20.32
C GLY A 338 -3.99 33.89 19.40
N ASN A 339 -4.13 32.64 19.89
CA ASN A 339 -4.75 31.52 19.18
C ASN A 339 -4.18 31.30 17.76
N LEU A 340 -2.91 31.64 17.51
CA LEU A 340 -2.32 31.56 16.17
C LEU A 340 -2.44 30.16 15.56
N SER A 341 -2.06 29.12 16.32
CA SER A 341 -2.14 27.72 15.86
C SER A 341 -3.57 27.31 15.53
N PHE A 342 -4.55 27.69 16.36
CA PHE A 342 -5.96 27.41 16.11
C PHE A 342 -6.48 28.11 14.86
N ARG A 343 -6.14 29.39 14.65
CA ARG A 343 -6.56 30.15 13.46
C ARG A 343 -5.98 29.57 12.18
N VAL A 344 -4.71 29.13 12.21
CA VAL A 344 -4.08 28.45 11.07
C VAL A 344 -4.76 27.10 10.82
N TRP A 345 -5.04 26.32 11.87
CA TRP A 345 -5.77 25.05 11.75
C TRP A 345 -7.20 25.24 11.22
N ASP A 346 -7.92 26.25 11.69
CA ASP A 346 -9.29 26.55 11.27
C ASP A 346 -9.34 26.88 9.77
N LYS A 347 -8.41 27.71 9.29
CA LYS A 347 -8.22 27.97 7.85
C LYS A 347 -7.77 26.73 7.07
N MET A 348 -6.98 25.85 7.68
CA MET A 348 -6.54 24.60 7.06
C MET A 348 -7.72 23.66 6.80
N ARG A 349 -8.82 23.77 7.57
CA ARG A 349 -10.05 23.00 7.34
C ARG A 349 -10.58 23.17 5.92
N ASP A 350 -10.53 24.38 5.37
CA ASP A 350 -10.99 24.67 4.01
C ASP A 350 -10.02 24.13 2.92
N LYS A 351 -8.83 23.68 3.32
CA LYS A 351 -7.80 23.11 2.44
C LYS A 351 -7.74 21.59 2.46
N VAL A 352 -8.33 20.96 3.47
CA VAL A 352 -8.26 19.52 3.69
C VAL A 352 -9.66 18.93 3.61
N HIS A 353 -9.84 17.98 2.71
CA HIS A 353 -11.12 17.32 2.49
C HIS A 353 -11.07 15.89 3.03
N PHE A 354 -12.09 15.50 3.79
CA PHE A 354 -12.30 14.11 4.18
C PHE A 354 -13.34 13.48 3.29
N SER A 355 -12.98 12.37 2.65
CA SER A 355 -13.91 11.56 1.89
C SER A 355 -14.26 10.31 2.70
N PRO A 356 -15.55 10.04 2.97
CA PRO A 356 -15.99 8.86 3.72
C PRO A 356 -15.78 7.55 2.95
N VAL A 357 -15.57 7.64 1.64
CA VAL A 357 -15.24 6.50 0.77
C VAL A 357 -14.03 6.85 -0.09
N ILE A 358 -13.11 5.91 -0.19
CA ILE A 358 -11.94 5.96 -1.08
C ILE A 358 -12.03 4.76 -2.02
N LEU A 359 -11.81 4.97 -3.32
CA LEU A 359 -11.87 3.92 -4.33
C LEU A 359 -10.58 3.09 -4.35
N ASP A 360 -10.68 1.77 -4.54
CA ASP A 360 -9.51 0.90 -4.64
C ASP A 360 -9.09 0.66 -6.11
N PRO A 361 -7.92 1.20 -6.55
CA PRO A 361 -7.40 0.99 -7.91
C PRO A 361 -7.17 -0.47 -8.28
N ASN A 362 -6.97 -1.36 -7.30
CA ASN A 362 -6.74 -2.78 -7.56
C ASN A 362 -8.02 -3.52 -7.93
N THR A 363 -9.18 -3.03 -7.48
CA THR A 363 -10.51 -3.57 -7.84
C THR A 363 -11.03 -2.98 -9.15
N ALA A 364 -10.58 -1.78 -9.52
CA ALA A 364 -11.08 -1.06 -10.68
C ALA A 364 -10.91 -1.83 -11.99
N ASN A 365 -11.96 -1.84 -12.80
CA ASN A 365 -11.88 -2.36 -14.16
C ASN A 365 -10.91 -1.54 -15.03
N ARG A 366 -10.33 -2.19 -16.04
CA ARG A 366 -9.35 -1.60 -16.97
C ARG A 366 -9.89 -0.42 -17.77
N TRP A 367 -11.20 -0.27 -17.89
CA TRP A 367 -11.84 0.86 -18.57
C TRP A 367 -11.97 2.10 -17.70
N LEU A 368 -11.76 1.97 -16.38
CA LEU A 368 -11.96 3.06 -15.44
C LEU A 368 -10.67 3.82 -15.18
N HIS A 369 -10.81 5.12 -14.99
CA HIS A 369 -9.79 6.02 -14.49
C HIS A 369 -10.27 6.64 -13.19
N LEU A 370 -9.40 6.64 -12.19
CA LEU A 370 -9.65 7.24 -10.88
C LEU A 370 -8.93 8.59 -10.79
N SER A 371 -9.48 9.51 -10.02
CA SER A 371 -8.79 10.75 -9.65
C SER A 371 -7.58 10.48 -8.73
N ASP A 372 -6.68 11.45 -8.62
CA ASP A 372 -5.46 11.33 -7.81
C ASP A 372 -5.75 11.13 -6.31
N ASP A 373 -6.84 11.73 -5.82
CA ASP A 373 -7.34 11.59 -4.45
C ASP A 373 -8.23 10.34 -4.26
N LEU A 374 -8.44 9.56 -5.32
CA LEU A 374 -9.22 8.32 -5.33
C LEU A 374 -10.69 8.50 -4.93
N THR A 375 -11.26 9.70 -5.09
CA THR A 375 -12.67 9.99 -4.76
C THR A 375 -13.58 10.02 -5.98
N SER A 376 -13.03 10.03 -7.19
CA SER A 376 -13.79 10.16 -8.43
C SER A 376 -13.44 9.05 -9.42
N VAL A 377 -14.42 8.65 -10.23
CA VAL A 377 -14.29 7.61 -11.24
C VAL A 377 -14.96 8.02 -12.54
N ARG A 378 -14.27 7.73 -13.64
CA ARG A 378 -14.78 7.93 -15.01
C ARG A 378 -14.35 6.80 -15.92
N ILE A 379 -15.07 6.63 -17.01
CA ILE A 379 -14.66 5.72 -18.08
C ILE A 379 -13.68 6.42 -19.02
N GLY A 380 -12.58 5.74 -19.34
CA GLY A 380 -11.59 6.22 -20.30
C GLY A 380 -11.89 5.75 -21.72
N ASP A 381 -11.33 6.45 -22.70
CA ASP A 381 -11.41 6.06 -24.11
C ASP A 381 -10.58 4.82 -24.43
N THR A 382 -9.51 4.61 -23.66
CA THR A 382 -8.58 3.49 -23.83
C THR A 382 -8.45 2.68 -22.56
N ASN A 383 -8.19 1.38 -22.71
CA ASN A 383 -7.96 0.51 -21.57
C ASN A 383 -6.64 0.85 -20.90
N GLN A 384 -6.66 0.94 -19.57
CA GLN A 384 -5.45 1.04 -18.77
C GLN A 384 -4.60 -0.22 -18.91
N GLN A 385 -3.28 -0.02 -19.06
CA GLN A 385 -2.27 -1.07 -19.16
C GLN A 385 -1.87 -1.57 -17.75
N VAL A 386 -2.84 -2.13 -17.04
CA VAL A 386 -2.64 -2.73 -15.70
C VAL A 386 -2.58 -4.26 -15.77
N PRO A 387 -1.89 -4.96 -14.87
CA PRO A 387 -1.89 -6.42 -14.82
C PRO A 387 -3.24 -6.94 -14.29
N ASP A 388 -3.56 -8.19 -14.59
CA ASP A 388 -4.68 -8.86 -13.92
C ASP A 388 -4.28 -9.24 -12.50
N ASN A 389 -5.24 -9.19 -11.58
CA ASN A 389 -5.10 -9.66 -10.21
C ASN A 389 -6.44 -10.29 -9.77
N PRO A 390 -6.46 -11.09 -8.69
CA PRO A 390 -7.69 -11.71 -8.18
C PRO A 390 -8.80 -10.70 -7.84
N GLU A 391 -8.41 -9.53 -7.33
CA GLU A 391 -9.32 -8.50 -6.84
C GLU A 391 -9.99 -7.69 -7.96
N ARG A 392 -9.41 -7.70 -9.16
CA ARG A 392 -9.78 -6.81 -10.26
C ARG A 392 -11.08 -7.25 -10.91
N ASN A 393 -12.02 -6.32 -11.03
CA ASN A 393 -13.22 -6.53 -11.81
C ASN A 393 -12.91 -6.60 -13.30
N ALA A 394 -13.24 -7.71 -13.95
CA ALA A 394 -12.86 -7.93 -15.35
C ALA A 394 -13.98 -7.62 -16.35
N ARG A 395 -15.24 -7.82 -15.96
CA ARG A 395 -16.36 -7.87 -16.92
C ARG A 395 -17.08 -6.54 -17.12
N TYR A 396 -17.26 -5.77 -16.06
CA TYR A 396 -18.04 -4.53 -16.06
C TYR A 396 -17.14 -3.34 -15.71
N ALA A 397 -17.50 -2.13 -16.18
CA ALA A 397 -16.83 -0.89 -15.81
C ALA A 397 -17.20 -0.50 -14.37
N ASN A 398 -16.63 -1.19 -13.39
CA ASN A 398 -16.91 -0.99 -11.98
C ASN A 398 -15.65 -1.01 -11.08
N VAL A 399 -15.79 -0.46 -9.88
CA VAL A 399 -14.77 -0.29 -8.86
C VAL A 399 -15.42 -0.37 -7.48
N HIS A 400 -14.68 -0.87 -6.49
CA HIS A 400 -15.14 -0.93 -5.11
C HIS A 400 -14.43 0.10 -4.24
N GLY A 401 -15.03 0.44 -3.10
CA GLY A 401 -14.34 1.15 -2.03
C GLY A 401 -13.19 0.32 -1.45
N SER A 402 -12.18 0.99 -0.90
CA SER A 402 -11.03 0.37 -0.25
C SER A 402 -11.35 -0.19 1.13
N GLU A 403 -12.27 0.46 1.86
CA GLU A 403 -12.71 0.04 3.18
C GLU A 403 -14.05 -0.72 3.12
N SER A 404 -14.21 -1.65 4.06
CA SER A 404 -15.40 -2.47 4.20
C SER A 404 -16.15 -2.17 5.49
N PHE A 405 -17.46 -2.35 5.45
CA PHE A 405 -18.33 -2.24 6.62
C PHE A 405 -18.70 -3.63 7.16
N THR A 406 -18.63 -3.78 8.49
CA THR A 406 -19.00 -5.00 9.22
C THR A 406 -20.00 -4.74 10.36
N SER A 407 -20.28 -3.49 10.67
CA SER A 407 -21.20 -3.05 11.71
C SER A 407 -21.42 -1.54 11.61
N GLY A 408 -22.38 -1.00 12.37
CA GLY A 408 -22.61 0.44 12.51
C GLY A 408 -23.49 1.05 11.42
N LYS A 409 -23.58 2.38 11.47
CA LYS A 409 -24.25 3.20 10.47
C LYS A 409 -23.22 4.01 9.68
N HIS A 410 -23.36 4.03 8.37
CA HIS A 410 -22.46 4.72 7.45
C HIS A 410 -23.27 5.49 6.42
N SER A 411 -22.81 6.67 6.05
CA SER A 411 -23.46 7.50 5.04
C SER A 411 -22.41 8.20 4.21
N TRP A 412 -22.64 8.27 2.90
CA TRP A 412 -21.84 9.10 2.00
C TRP A 412 -22.70 9.59 0.85
N ASP A 413 -22.29 10.73 0.29
CA ASP A 413 -22.96 11.33 -0.85
C ASP A 413 -22.11 11.15 -2.10
N VAL A 414 -22.78 10.94 -3.24
CA VAL A 414 -22.15 10.74 -4.54
C VAL A 414 -22.75 11.73 -5.52
N GLU A 415 -21.92 12.62 -6.03
CA GLU A 415 -22.23 13.51 -7.14
C GLU A 415 -22.23 12.69 -8.44
N VAL A 416 -23.40 12.64 -9.07
CA VAL A 416 -23.67 11.89 -10.30
C VAL A 416 -23.93 12.81 -11.49
N GLY A 417 -24.28 14.07 -11.22
CA GLY A 417 -24.58 15.06 -12.24
C GLY A 417 -25.66 14.59 -13.23
N ASP A 418 -25.52 15.01 -14.48
CA ASP A 418 -26.35 14.55 -15.60
C ASP A 418 -25.82 13.27 -16.27
N HIS A 419 -25.05 12.43 -15.54
CA HIS A 419 -24.43 11.25 -16.14
C HIS A 419 -25.50 10.25 -16.63
N PRO A 420 -25.47 9.83 -17.92
CA PRO A 420 -26.58 9.11 -18.55
C PRO A 420 -26.72 7.65 -18.08
N GLY A 421 -25.74 7.08 -17.39
CA GLY A 421 -25.87 5.74 -16.83
C GLY A 421 -24.88 5.39 -15.75
N TRP A 422 -25.37 4.92 -14.60
CA TRP A 422 -24.54 4.58 -13.45
C TRP A 422 -25.23 3.57 -12.52
N ILE A 423 -24.44 2.89 -11.71
CA ILE A 423 -24.91 2.01 -10.64
C ILE A 423 -24.08 2.31 -9.38
N LEU A 424 -24.73 2.61 -8.28
CA LEU A 424 -24.08 2.92 -6.99
C LEU A 424 -24.74 2.08 -5.89
N GLY A 425 -23.96 1.67 -4.89
CA GLY A 425 -24.51 1.00 -3.72
C GLY A 425 -23.47 0.24 -2.93
N LEU A 426 -23.85 -0.97 -2.50
CA LEU A 426 -23.00 -1.87 -1.73
C LEU A 426 -22.92 -3.25 -2.36
N VAL A 427 -21.77 -3.90 -2.20
CA VAL A 427 -21.50 -5.25 -2.68
C VAL A 427 -20.89 -6.12 -1.56
N LYS A 428 -21.27 -7.39 -1.51
CA LYS A 428 -20.67 -8.41 -0.63
C LYS A 428 -19.21 -8.72 -1.03
N GLU A 429 -18.35 -9.05 -0.06
CA GLU A 429 -16.93 -9.42 -0.30
C GLU A 429 -16.79 -10.63 -1.23
N SER A 430 -17.67 -11.63 -1.08
CA SER A 430 -17.64 -12.93 -1.76
C SER A 430 -18.09 -12.93 -3.23
N VAL A 431 -18.54 -11.80 -3.77
CA VAL A 431 -19.10 -11.71 -5.13
C VAL A 431 -18.07 -12.07 -6.21
N ASP A 432 -18.50 -12.81 -7.22
CA ASP A 432 -17.69 -13.13 -8.39
C ASP A 432 -17.39 -11.86 -9.21
N ARG A 433 -16.10 -11.51 -9.29
CA ARG A 433 -15.58 -10.33 -9.98
C ARG A 433 -15.26 -10.56 -11.46
N LYS A 434 -15.28 -11.82 -11.91
CA LYS A 434 -14.88 -12.22 -13.27
C LYS A 434 -16.07 -12.70 -14.10
N GLY A 435 -17.10 -13.26 -13.47
CA GLY A 435 -18.31 -13.75 -14.12
C GLY A 435 -19.32 -12.67 -14.52
N LYS A 436 -20.42 -13.14 -15.14
CA LYS A 436 -21.58 -12.32 -15.46
C LYS A 436 -22.55 -12.40 -14.28
N VAL A 437 -22.70 -11.30 -13.55
CA VAL A 437 -23.56 -11.23 -12.36
C VAL A 437 -24.47 -10.02 -12.48
N LEU A 438 -25.75 -10.19 -12.12
CA LEU A 438 -26.71 -9.09 -12.07
C LEU A 438 -26.50 -8.31 -10.77
N ALA A 439 -26.62 -6.98 -10.83
CA ALA A 439 -26.54 -6.13 -9.64
C ALA A 439 -27.86 -6.21 -8.84
N SER A 440 -28.11 -7.38 -8.23
CA SER A 440 -29.30 -7.67 -7.42
C SER A 440 -28.95 -8.16 -6.01
N PRO A 441 -29.86 -8.02 -5.02
CA PRO A 441 -29.62 -8.50 -3.66
C PRO A 441 -29.33 -9.99 -3.57
N GLU A 442 -30.00 -10.81 -4.40
CA GLU A 442 -29.75 -12.26 -4.51
C GLU A 442 -28.31 -12.59 -4.89
N CYS A 443 -27.69 -11.72 -5.70
CA CYS A 443 -26.30 -11.83 -6.12
C CYS A 443 -25.33 -11.08 -5.21
N GLY A 444 -25.80 -10.54 -4.08
CA GLY A 444 -24.97 -9.82 -3.11
C GLY A 444 -24.76 -8.33 -3.40
N PHE A 445 -25.65 -7.70 -4.17
CA PHE A 445 -25.60 -6.27 -4.48
C PHE A 445 -26.85 -5.54 -4.00
N TRP A 446 -26.68 -4.41 -3.33
CA TRP A 446 -27.78 -3.52 -2.96
C TRP A 446 -27.49 -2.16 -3.57
N CYS A 447 -27.97 -1.96 -4.80
CA CYS A 447 -27.60 -0.82 -5.61
C CYS A 447 -28.81 -0.08 -6.18
N LEU A 448 -28.65 1.22 -6.39
CA LEU A 448 -29.52 2.04 -7.23
C LEU A 448 -28.91 2.14 -8.62
N LYS A 449 -29.72 1.95 -9.65
CA LYS A 449 -29.31 2.04 -11.05
C LYS A 449 -30.04 3.19 -11.72
N HIS A 450 -29.27 4.01 -12.44
CA HIS A 450 -29.79 5.02 -13.36
C HIS A 450 -29.35 4.68 -14.78
N LEU A 451 -30.27 4.76 -15.74
CA LEU A 451 -29.96 4.61 -17.16
C LEU A 451 -30.95 5.44 -17.98
N SER A 452 -30.42 6.41 -18.74
CA SER A 452 -31.18 7.22 -19.70
C SER A 452 -32.42 7.90 -19.10
N GLY A 453 -32.32 8.40 -17.87
CA GLY A 453 -33.41 9.09 -17.16
C GLY A 453 -34.29 8.17 -16.31
N GLU A 454 -34.13 6.85 -16.41
CA GLU A 454 -34.89 5.89 -15.62
C GLU A 454 -34.10 5.41 -14.41
N TYR A 455 -34.75 5.37 -13.25
CA TYR A 455 -34.22 4.83 -12.01
C TYR A 455 -34.82 3.46 -11.74
N SER A 456 -33.98 2.50 -11.35
CA SER A 456 -34.41 1.14 -11.00
C SER A 456 -33.64 0.62 -9.80
N ASN A 457 -34.32 -0.21 -9.00
CA ASN A 457 -33.69 -0.97 -7.94
C ASN A 457 -33.00 -2.22 -8.52
N GLY A 458 -32.15 -2.88 -7.74
CA GLY A 458 -31.41 -4.08 -8.10
C GLY A 458 -32.29 -5.32 -8.32
N VAL A 459 -33.60 -5.24 -8.04
CA VAL A 459 -34.60 -6.26 -8.39
C VAL A 459 -35.24 -5.96 -9.75
N GLY A 460 -34.85 -4.85 -10.40
CA GLY A 460 -35.34 -4.45 -11.71
C GLY A 460 -36.67 -3.69 -11.69
N GLN A 461 -37.16 -3.31 -10.51
CA GLN A 461 -38.36 -2.48 -10.41
C GLN A 461 -38.00 -1.00 -10.64
N THR A 462 -38.78 -0.33 -11.48
CA THR A 462 -38.68 1.11 -11.69
C THR A 462 -38.97 1.86 -10.39
N VAL A 463 -38.11 2.80 -10.05
CA VAL A 463 -38.25 3.68 -8.88
C VAL A 463 -38.67 5.05 -9.39
N THR A 464 -39.79 5.57 -8.88
CA THR A 464 -40.26 6.91 -9.25
C THR A 464 -39.44 7.95 -8.50
N VAL A 465 -38.78 8.83 -9.26
CA VAL A 465 -38.01 9.96 -8.75
C VAL A 465 -38.65 11.24 -9.30
N GLN A 466 -39.08 12.15 -8.42
CA GLN A 466 -39.82 13.35 -8.82
C GLN A 466 -38.94 14.38 -9.55
N THR A 467 -37.73 14.59 -9.02
CA THR A 467 -36.72 15.52 -9.55
C THR A 467 -35.43 14.75 -9.72
N SER A 468 -34.79 14.82 -10.89
CA SER A 468 -33.54 14.09 -11.12
C SER A 468 -32.43 14.61 -10.19
N PRO A 469 -31.96 13.81 -9.22
CA PRO A 469 -30.94 14.23 -8.27
C PRO A 469 -29.57 14.40 -8.96
N GLN A 470 -28.88 15.50 -8.67
CA GLN A 470 -27.46 15.64 -9.06
C GLN A 470 -26.54 14.92 -8.06
N ARG A 471 -27.05 14.65 -6.84
CA ARG A 471 -26.33 13.96 -5.77
C ARG A 471 -27.20 12.91 -5.09
N ILE A 472 -26.68 11.69 -4.99
CA ILE A 472 -27.33 10.57 -4.31
C ILE A 472 -26.67 10.34 -2.96
N ARG A 473 -27.47 10.31 -1.90
CA ARG A 473 -27.03 9.83 -0.58
C ARG A 473 -27.23 8.33 -0.48
N VAL A 474 -26.19 7.62 -0.05
CA VAL A 474 -26.23 6.19 0.27
C VAL A 474 -26.07 6.04 1.78
N GLU A 475 -27.02 5.37 2.42
CA GLU A 475 -26.99 5.06 3.86
C GLU A 475 -27.00 3.56 4.09
N LEU A 476 -26.07 3.08 4.90
CA LEU A 476 -26.00 1.72 5.41
C LEU A 476 -26.30 1.74 6.91
N ASP A 477 -27.31 0.99 7.33
CA ASP A 477 -27.49 0.57 8.72
C ASP A 477 -27.22 -0.93 8.78
N TYR A 478 -25.96 -1.29 9.05
CA TYR A 478 -25.52 -2.67 9.03
C TYR A 478 -26.26 -3.50 10.10
N ASN A 479 -26.43 -2.92 11.30
CA ASN A 479 -27.07 -3.59 12.43
C ASN A 479 -28.54 -3.90 12.18
N ARG A 480 -29.26 -3.03 11.45
CA ARG A 480 -30.66 -3.26 11.09
C ARG A 480 -30.84 -3.92 9.72
N GLY A 481 -29.75 -4.20 9.01
CA GLY A 481 -29.81 -4.86 7.72
C GLY A 481 -30.37 -3.97 6.62
N GLN A 482 -30.12 -2.65 6.63
CA GLN A 482 -30.75 -1.70 5.70
C GLN A 482 -29.72 -0.99 4.83
N VAL A 483 -30.04 -0.88 3.54
CA VAL A 483 -29.36 0.04 2.61
C VAL A 483 -30.41 0.97 2.03
N SER A 484 -30.27 2.27 2.22
CA SER A 484 -31.23 3.27 1.75
C SER A 484 -30.56 4.30 0.84
N PHE A 485 -31.34 4.80 -0.12
CA PHE A 485 -30.92 5.78 -1.10
C PHE A 485 -31.85 6.98 -1.03
N TYR A 486 -31.28 8.18 -1.08
CA TYR A 486 -32.02 9.44 -1.04
C TYR A 486 -31.46 10.40 -2.08
N ASN A 487 -32.31 11.32 -2.54
CA ASN A 487 -31.82 12.56 -3.14
C ASN A 487 -31.15 13.38 -2.03
N ALA A 488 -29.87 13.70 -2.16
CA ALA A 488 -29.13 14.39 -1.11
C ALA A 488 -29.55 15.87 -0.96
N GLU A 489 -30.13 16.48 -1.99
CA GLU A 489 -30.48 17.91 -2.01
C GLU A 489 -31.74 18.21 -1.20
N ASP A 490 -32.83 17.48 -1.48
CA ASP A 490 -34.13 17.66 -0.84
C ASP A 490 -34.42 16.59 0.23
N LYS A 491 -33.50 15.64 0.42
CA LYS A 491 -33.59 14.51 1.37
C LYS A 491 -34.77 13.57 1.08
N THR A 492 -35.31 13.58 -0.14
CA THR A 492 -36.39 12.68 -0.53
C THR A 492 -35.87 11.25 -0.63
N HIS A 493 -36.66 10.31 -0.10
CA HIS A 493 -36.35 8.90 -0.16
C HIS A 493 -36.56 8.36 -1.59
N ILE A 494 -35.59 7.54 -2.05
CA ILE A 494 -35.64 6.90 -3.36
C ILE A 494 -35.97 5.41 -3.20
N CYS A 495 -35.13 4.65 -2.50
CA CYS A 495 -35.37 3.22 -2.28
C CYS A 495 -34.66 2.71 -1.03
N THR A 496 -35.15 1.60 -0.46
CA THR A 496 -34.52 0.91 0.67
C THR A 496 -34.55 -0.59 0.46
N TYR A 497 -33.41 -1.23 0.67
CA TYR A 497 -33.28 -2.68 0.82
C TYR A 497 -33.30 -3.08 2.29
N ARG A 498 -33.84 -4.27 2.55
CA ARG A 498 -33.77 -4.92 3.86
C ARG A 498 -33.25 -6.34 3.64
N ASP A 499 -32.17 -6.67 4.32
CA ASP A 499 -31.50 -7.96 4.19
C ASP A 499 -30.73 -8.30 5.47
N THR A 500 -30.28 -9.55 5.61
CA THR A 500 -29.40 -9.96 6.70
C THR A 500 -27.96 -10.00 6.20
N PHE A 501 -27.15 -9.04 6.63
CA PHE A 501 -25.74 -8.99 6.28
C PHE A 501 -24.93 -9.95 7.15
N THR A 502 -24.22 -10.89 6.52
CA THR A 502 -23.40 -11.91 7.19
C THR A 502 -21.92 -11.76 6.92
N GLU A 503 -21.54 -10.87 6.02
CA GLU A 503 -20.16 -10.63 5.60
C GLU A 503 -19.89 -9.14 5.41
N LYS A 504 -18.64 -8.82 5.07
CA LYS A 504 -18.21 -7.46 4.76
C LYS A 504 -18.92 -6.92 3.54
N LEU A 505 -19.33 -5.65 3.64
CA LEU A 505 -19.86 -4.90 2.51
C LEU A 505 -18.89 -3.80 2.08
N TYR A 506 -18.74 -3.63 0.76
CA TYR A 506 -17.92 -2.59 0.17
C TYR A 506 -18.79 -1.61 -0.61
N PRO A 507 -18.51 -0.29 -0.57
CA PRO A 507 -19.05 0.64 -1.55
C PRO A 507 -18.82 0.14 -2.97
N TYR A 508 -19.82 0.27 -3.83
CA TYR A 508 -19.80 -0.22 -5.21
C TYR A 508 -20.18 0.90 -6.17
N PHE A 509 -19.41 1.02 -7.25
CA PHE A 509 -19.63 2.03 -8.28
C PHE A 509 -19.45 1.40 -9.67
N SER A 510 -20.38 1.66 -10.58
CA SER A 510 -20.26 1.34 -12.00
C SER A 510 -20.71 2.50 -12.87
N VAL A 511 -19.95 2.78 -13.92
CA VAL A 511 -20.15 3.93 -14.82
C VAL A 511 -20.36 3.44 -16.25
N ALA A 512 -21.40 3.92 -16.92
CA ALA A 512 -21.64 3.61 -18.32
C ALA A 512 -20.78 4.50 -19.25
N LYS A 513 -20.53 4.03 -20.48
CA LYS A 513 -19.86 4.85 -21.50
C LYS A 513 -20.79 5.95 -22.00
N THR A 514 -20.33 7.20 -22.02
CA THR A 514 -21.05 8.32 -22.62
C THR A 514 -20.65 8.47 -24.10
N THR A 515 -21.58 8.89 -24.95
CA THR A 515 -21.34 9.15 -26.39
C THR A 515 -21.11 10.65 -26.69
N GLY A 516 -20.93 11.49 -25.66
CA GLY A 516 -20.79 12.95 -25.76
C GLY A 516 -19.42 13.49 -25.32
N VAL A 517 -19.12 14.76 -25.67
CA VAL A 517 -17.78 15.40 -25.60
C VAL A 517 -17.28 15.71 -24.17
N LYS A 518 -18.10 15.49 -23.13
CA LYS A 518 -17.66 15.59 -21.74
C LYS A 518 -18.03 14.30 -20.99
N THR A 519 -17.03 13.48 -20.67
CA THR A 519 -17.19 12.44 -19.65
C THR A 519 -17.37 13.16 -18.32
N THR A 520 -18.57 13.13 -17.75
CA THR A 520 -18.79 13.58 -16.37
C THR A 520 -18.30 12.49 -15.43
N ASP A 521 -17.48 12.88 -14.46
CA ASP A 521 -16.97 11.95 -13.45
C ASP A 521 -18.06 11.70 -12.41
N ILE A 522 -18.15 10.48 -11.89
CA ILE A 522 -18.90 10.21 -10.67
C ILE A 522 -17.96 10.46 -9.50
N LYS A 523 -18.36 11.31 -8.57
CA LYS A 523 -17.50 11.79 -7.48
C LYS A 523 -18.12 11.59 -6.11
N ILE A 524 -17.35 11.04 -5.19
CA ILE A 524 -17.73 10.96 -3.78
C ILE A 524 -17.56 12.36 -3.18
N CYS A 525 -18.62 12.87 -2.55
CA CYS A 525 -18.59 14.19 -1.93
C CYS A 525 -17.81 14.16 -0.61
N PRO A 526 -16.97 15.16 -0.34
CA PRO A 526 -16.38 15.34 0.98
C PRO A 526 -17.46 15.51 2.05
N THR A 527 -17.16 15.08 3.27
CA THR A 527 -18.00 15.39 4.44
C THR A 527 -17.49 16.66 5.10
N ASP A 528 -18.39 17.58 5.40
CA ASP A 528 -18.05 18.78 6.17
C ASP A 528 -17.72 18.38 7.61
N PHE A 529 -16.56 18.83 8.12
CA PHE A 529 -16.22 18.67 9.53
C PHE A 529 -17.10 19.59 10.38
N SER A 530 -18.15 19.06 11.02
CA SER A 530 -18.78 19.75 12.16
C SER A 530 -17.97 19.46 13.42
N VAL A 531 -17.31 20.47 13.99
CA VAL A 531 -16.53 20.36 15.24
C VAL A 531 -17.44 20.38 16.49
N TYR A 532 -18.73 20.07 16.32
CA TYR A 532 -19.68 19.92 17.43
C TYR A 532 -20.21 18.49 17.43
N ASP A 533 -19.41 17.58 17.98
CA ASP A 533 -19.88 16.33 18.60
C ASP A 533 -19.08 16.09 19.89
#